data_AF-A0A1E5MGI4-F1
#
_entry.id   AF-A0A1E5MGI4-F1
#
_cell.length_a   1.000
_cell.length_b   1.000
_cell.length_c   1.000
_cell.angle_alpha   90.00
_cell.angle_beta   90.00
_cell.angle_gamma   90.00
#
_symmetry.space_group_name_H-M   'P 1'
#
loop_
_entity.id
_entity.type
_entity.pdbx_description
1 polymer ?
#
loop_
_entity_poly.entity_id
_entity_poly.type
_entity_poly.pdbx_seq_one_letter_code
_entity_poly.pdbx_strand_id
1 'polypeptide(L)'
;MVAVTLAVLSGYLPAVTAVPHWWVSWSLNIGSPVRDGGDQVAAVLTLLLVPLLLLDGRSNHWVRDGRWASRTWGARGTAWAMLVIIWIQAAVLYANAAIAKFAVVEWANGTALWYWIQDPSFRPPGPLVWLIEAAQGSLFGTVAVNYGVMALELFAAALFFVRPSIRTIALPVLLAFHLCIGVAFGLWSFFLSMAALLVLYLRVPRIDRTD
;
A
#
# COMPACT_ATOMS: atom_id res chain seq x y z
N MET A 1 4.13 12.51 -18.36
CA MET A 1 4.05 11.61 -17.18
C MET A 1 5.39 10.94 -16.91
N VAL A 2 6.01 10.25 -17.89
CA VAL A 2 7.32 9.58 -17.71
C VAL A 2 8.44 10.50 -17.20
N ALA A 3 8.60 11.71 -17.77
CA ALA A 3 9.62 12.64 -17.30
C ALA A 3 9.44 13.04 -15.82
N VAL A 4 8.17 13.19 -15.38
CA VAL A 4 7.84 13.52 -13.99
C VAL A 4 8.17 12.35 -13.07
N THR A 5 7.82 11.12 -13.45
CA THR A 5 8.14 9.94 -12.62
C THR A 5 9.64 9.69 -12.55
N LEU A 6 10.39 9.89 -13.64
CA LEU A 6 11.85 9.83 -13.63
C LEU A 6 12.46 10.91 -12.72
N ALA A 7 11.92 12.14 -12.73
CA ALA A 7 12.35 13.20 -11.82
C ALA A 7 12.10 12.81 -10.35
N VAL A 8 10.92 12.28 -10.04
CA VAL A 8 10.58 11.78 -8.69
C VAL A 8 11.54 10.66 -8.25
N LEU A 9 11.80 9.69 -9.13
CA LEU A 9 12.70 8.56 -8.84
C LEU A 9 14.15 9.01 -8.62
N SER A 10 14.61 10.03 -9.34
CA SER A 10 15.95 10.62 -9.13
C SER A 10 16.12 11.17 -7.71
N GLY A 11 15.01 11.53 -7.05
CA GLY A 11 14.99 12.10 -5.72
C GLY A 11 15.38 13.56 -5.66
N TYR A 12 15.68 14.20 -6.79
CA TYR A 12 16.11 15.59 -6.84
C TYR A 12 14.95 16.54 -6.54
N LEU A 13 15.16 17.43 -5.58
CA LEU A 13 14.21 18.44 -5.10
C LEU A 13 12.82 17.85 -4.81
N PRO A 14 12.69 16.98 -3.77
CA PRO A 14 11.44 16.29 -3.44
C PRO A 14 10.25 17.25 -3.30
N ALA A 15 10.46 18.44 -2.73
CA ALA A 15 9.44 19.47 -2.60
C ALA A 15 8.87 19.95 -3.95
N VAL A 16 9.73 20.11 -4.96
CA VAL A 16 9.31 20.54 -6.30
C VAL A 16 8.56 19.41 -7.02
N THR A 17 9.01 18.17 -6.84
CA THR A 17 8.39 17.01 -7.49
C THR A 17 7.10 16.53 -6.83
N ALA A 18 6.76 17.01 -5.62
CA ALA A 18 5.63 16.52 -4.82
C ALA A 18 4.28 16.69 -5.54
N VAL A 19 3.95 17.91 -5.97
CA VAL A 19 2.69 18.20 -6.67
C VAL A 19 2.64 17.54 -8.05
N PRO A 20 3.70 17.60 -8.88
CA PRO A 20 3.76 16.84 -10.13
C PRO A 20 3.57 15.33 -9.95
N HIS A 21 4.14 14.74 -8.89
CA HIS A 21 3.97 13.31 -8.58
C HIS A 21 2.50 12.97 -8.34
N TRP A 22 1.84 13.73 -7.46
CA TRP A 22 0.41 13.57 -7.20
C TRP A 22 -0.42 13.77 -8.48
N TRP A 23 -0.14 14.81 -9.26
CA TRP A 23 -0.86 15.07 -10.51
C TRP A 23 -0.77 13.88 -11.48
N VAL A 24 0.40 13.27 -11.62
CA VAL A 24 0.56 12.06 -12.45
C VAL A 24 -0.25 10.89 -11.88
N SER A 25 -0.14 10.60 -10.58
CA SER A 25 -0.89 9.50 -9.95
C SER A 25 -2.40 9.69 -10.04
N TRP A 26 -2.90 10.90 -9.84
CA TRP A 26 -4.31 11.25 -10.00
C TRP A 26 -4.76 11.09 -11.46
N SER A 27 -3.97 11.62 -12.41
CA SER A 27 -4.29 11.52 -13.84
C SER A 27 -4.36 10.07 -14.32
N LEU A 28 -3.47 9.20 -13.83
CA LEU A 28 -3.51 7.76 -14.11
C LEU A 28 -4.75 7.11 -13.49
N ASN A 29 -5.07 7.42 -12.24
CA ASN A 29 -6.26 6.88 -11.57
C ASN A 29 -7.56 7.19 -12.34
N ILE A 30 -7.75 8.43 -12.78
CA ILE A 30 -8.99 8.80 -13.48
C ILE A 30 -8.97 8.43 -14.97
N GLY A 31 -7.78 8.36 -15.57
CA GLY A 31 -7.60 8.15 -17.01
C GLY A 31 -7.31 6.71 -17.44
N SER A 32 -7.00 5.80 -16.50
CA SER A 32 -6.76 4.39 -16.84
C SER A 32 -8.07 3.70 -17.25
N PRO A 33 -8.11 3.01 -18.40
CA PRO A 33 -9.28 2.25 -18.83
C PRO A 33 -9.52 1.00 -17.96
N VAL A 34 -8.44 0.45 -17.38
CA VAL A 34 -8.49 -0.66 -16.41
C VAL A 34 -8.04 -0.09 -15.08
N ARG A 35 -8.99 0.35 -14.26
CA ARG A 35 -8.69 0.86 -12.92
C ARG A 35 -8.47 -0.32 -11.99
N ASP A 36 -7.30 -0.35 -11.35
CA ASP A 36 -7.07 -1.20 -10.19
C ASP A 36 -7.17 -0.36 -8.90
N GLY A 37 -7.27 -1.03 -7.74
CA GLY A 37 -7.28 -0.35 -6.44
C GLY A 37 -5.94 0.33 -6.11
N GLY A 38 -4.86 -0.04 -6.80
CA GLY A 38 -3.51 0.45 -6.61
C GLY A 38 -3.35 1.88 -7.09
N ASP A 39 -3.89 2.20 -8.26
CA ASP A 39 -3.92 3.56 -8.80
C ASP A 39 -4.62 4.52 -7.83
N GLN A 40 -5.71 4.07 -7.19
CA GLN A 40 -6.42 4.86 -6.18
C GLN A 40 -5.58 5.07 -4.93
N VAL A 41 -4.91 4.01 -4.45
CA VAL A 41 -3.97 4.11 -3.33
C VAL A 41 -2.85 5.08 -3.66
N ALA A 42 -2.24 5.00 -4.85
CA ALA A 42 -1.17 5.89 -5.27
C ALA A 42 -1.63 7.35 -5.32
N ALA A 43 -2.79 7.64 -5.91
CA ALA A 43 -3.32 9.00 -6.00
C ALA A 43 -3.60 9.61 -4.62
N VAL A 44 -4.21 8.84 -3.69
CA VAL A 44 -4.46 9.31 -2.33
C VAL A 44 -3.16 9.45 -1.54
N LEU A 45 -2.26 8.48 -1.63
CA LEU A 45 -1.01 8.49 -0.87
C LEU A 45 -0.11 9.64 -1.29
N THR A 46 0.06 9.86 -2.60
CA THR A 46 0.85 10.98 -3.12
C THR A 46 0.26 12.33 -2.74
N LEU A 47 -1.08 12.46 -2.71
CA LEU A 47 -1.76 13.67 -2.20
C LEU A 47 -1.40 13.92 -0.73
N LEU A 48 -1.51 12.89 0.13
CA LEU A 48 -1.20 13.00 1.55
C LEU A 48 0.29 13.25 1.82
N LEU A 49 1.16 12.87 0.89
CA LEU A 49 2.59 13.18 0.95
C LEU A 49 2.90 14.62 0.56
N VAL A 50 2.05 15.33 -0.19
CA VAL A 50 2.33 16.71 -0.66
C VAL A 50 2.70 17.65 0.50
N PRO A 51 1.92 17.78 1.59
CA PRO A 51 2.28 18.70 2.67
C PRO A 51 3.57 18.29 3.38
N LEU A 52 3.87 16.99 3.45
CA LEU A 52 5.10 16.47 4.05
C LEU A 52 6.33 16.79 3.18
N LEU A 53 6.22 16.58 1.87
CA LEU A 53 7.31 16.78 0.91
C LEU A 53 7.55 18.26 0.63
N LEU A 54 6.53 19.13 0.66
CA LEU A 54 6.70 20.58 0.55
C LEU A 54 7.53 21.16 1.70
N LEU A 55 7.51 20.51 2.86
CA LEU A 55 8.36 20.87 3.99
C LEU A 55 9.77 20.32 3.82
N ASP A 56 10.04 19.40 2.89
CA ASP A 56 11.35 18.77 2.74
C ASP A 56 12.40 19.71 2.14
N GLY A 57 13.28 20.25 2.99
CA GLY A 57 14.39 21.12 2.61
C GLY A 57 15.64 20.42 2.10
N ARG A 58 15.57 19.12 1.76
CA ARG A 58 16.67 18.39 1.13
C ARG A 58 16.73 18.69 -0.36
N SER A 59 17.95 18.76 -0.90
CA SER A 59 18.17 18.80 -2.35
C SER A 59 17.97 17.43 -3.01
N ASN A 60 18.18 16.35 -2.25
CA ASN A 60 17.94 14.99 -2.71
C ASN A 60 17.42 14.09 -1.57
N HIS A 61 16.34 13.35 -1.81
CA HIS A 61 15.71 12.49 -0.79
C HIS A 61 16.53 11.25 -0.40
N TRP A 62 17.58 10.92 -1.17
CA TRP A 62 18.51 9.82 -0.90
C TRP A 62 19.55 10.20 0.17
N VAL A 63 19.62 11.49 0.52
CA VAL A 63 20.47 12.00 1.59
C VAL A 63 19.66 12.15 2.88
N ARG A 64 20.29 11.83 4.01
CA ARG A 64 19.69 12.03 5.34
C ARG A 64 19.54 13.52 5.63
N ASP A 65 18.38 13.93 6.16
CA ASP A 65 18.17 15.31 6.58
C ASP A 65 18.91 15.61 7.90
N GLY A 66 20.12 16.17 7.80
CA GLY A 66 20.88 16.63 8.96
C GLY A 66 20.26 17.85 9.66
N ARG A 67 19.31 18.55 9.03
CA ARG A 67 18.69 19.77 9.58
C ARG A 67 17.33 19.51 10.23
N TRP A 68 16.83 18.27 10.23
CA TRP A 68 15.52 17.92 10.76
C TRP A 68 15.31 18.39 12.21
N ALA A 69 16.31 18.19 13.07
CA ALA A 69 16.26 18.59 14.48
C ALA A 69 16.10 20.11 14.69
N SER A 70 16.64 20.91 13.76
CA SER A 70 16.57 22.37 13.80
C SER A 70 15.30 22.96 13.19
N ARG A 71 14.40 22.14 12.65
CA ARG A 71 13.16 22.63 12.01
C ARG A 71 12.16 23.16 13.03
N THR A 72 11.33 24.10 12.58
CA THR A 72 10.28 24.71 13.40
C THR A 72 9.34 23.65 13.97
N TRP A 73 8.73 23.96 15.11
CA TRP A 73 7.72 23.08 15.71
C TRP A 73 6.54 22.84 14.76
N GLY A 74 6.12 23.87 14.01
CA GLY A 74 5.08 23.74 12.99
C GLY A 74 5.43 22.72 11.91
N ALA A 75 6.62 22.77 11.33
CA ALA A 75 7.03 21.81 10.29
C ALA A 75 7.08 20.37 10.81
N ARG A 76 7.61 20.16 12.02
CA ARG A 76 7.64 18.83 12.65
C ARG A 76 6.24 18.34 12.99
N GLY A 77 5.38 19.21 13.53
CA GLY A 77 3.98 18.90 13.86
C GLY A 77 3.17 18.53 12.62
N THR A 78 3.30 19.29 11.52
CA THR A 78 2.64 18.98 10.25
C THR A 78 3.09 17.63 9.70
N ALA A 79 4.39 17.34 9.68
CA ALA A 79 4.88 16.05 9.20
C ALA A 79 4.33 14.88 10.04
N TRP A 80 4.32 15.01 11.37
CA TRP A 80 3.72 14.02 12.26
C TRP A 80 2.22 13.85 12.03
N ALA A 81 1.48 14.95 11.90
CA ALA A 81 0.04 14.91 11.61
C ALA A 81 -0.25 14.19 10.29
N MET A 82 0.52 14.48 9.23
CA MET A 82 0.34 13.80 7.94
C MET A 82 0.68 12.31 8.01
N LEU A 83 1.71 11.91 8.76
CA LEU A 83 1.99 10.49 8.98
C LEU A 83 0.85 9.79 9.70
N VAL A 84 0.29 10.41 10.74
CA VAL A 84 -0.88 9.86 11.46
C VAL A 84 -2.09 9.74 10.53
N ILE A 85 -2.34 10.74 9.68
CA ILE A 85 -3.42 10.67 8.68
C ILE A 85 -3.19 9.51 7.71
N ILE A 86 -1.95 9.31 7.22
CA ILE A 86 -1.60 8.16 6.37
C ILE A 86 -1.86 6.84 7.09
N TRP A 87 -1.56 6.74 8.39
CA TRP A 87 -1.81 5.53 9.17
C TRP A 87 -3.29 5.24 9.36
N ILE A 88 -4.09 6.28 9.63
CA ILE A 88 -5.56 6.16 9.70
C ILE A 88 -6.10 5.75 8.34
N GLN A 89 -5.64 6.37 7.26
CA GLN A 89 -6.05 6.04 5.90
C GLN A 89 -5.72 4.58 5.56
N ALA A 90 -4.54 4.09 5.91
CA ALA A 90 -4.16 2.69 5.72
C ALA A 90 -5.07 1.74 6.51
N ALA A 91 -5.35 2.06 7.77
CA ALA A 91 -6.20 1.25 8.64
C ALA A 91 -7.64 1.16 8.10
N VAL A 92 -8.21 2.31 7.71
CA VAL A 92 -9.56 2.38 7.11
C VAL A 92 -9.59 1.64 5.78
N LEU A 93 -8.57 1.79 4.93
CA LEU A 93 -8.48 1.09 3.65
C LEU A 93 -8.52 -0.43 3.84
N TYR A 94 -7.70 -0.97 4.75
CA TYR A 94 -7.69 -2.40 5.03
C TYR A 94 -8.98 -2.88 5.71
N ALA A 95 -9.54 -2.10 6.63
CA ALA A 95 -10.81 -2.44 7.27
C ALA A 95 -11.94 -2.51 6.25
N ASN A 96 -12.04 -1.51 5.38
CA ASN A 96 -13.04 -1.48 4.31
C ASN A 96 -12.82 -2.63 3.31
N ALA A 97 -11.57 -2.91 2.93
CA ALA A 97 -11.24 -4.00 2.01
C ALA A 97 -11.73 -5.36 2.54
N ALA A 98 -11.61 -5.62 3.85
CA ALA A 98 -12.11 -6.85 4.44
C ALA A 98 -13.63 -6.84 4.67
N ILE A 99 -14.17 -5.78 5.26
CA ILE A 99 -15.58 -5.72 5.68
C ILE A 99 -16.50 -5.70 4.45
N ALA A 100 -16.15 -4.93 3.42
CA ALA A 100 -16.97 -4.83 2.22
C ALA A 100 -17.08 -6.18 1.47
N LYS A 101 -16.08 -7.06 1.59
CA LYS A 101 -16.12 -8.40 0.97
C LYS A 101 -17.24 -9.28 1.55
N PHE A 102 -17.63 -9.11 2.81
CA PHE A 102 -18.75 -9.88 3.37
C PHE A 102 -20.10 -9.57 2.73
N ALA A 103 -20.24 -8.42 2.06
CA ALA A 103 -21.44 -8.06 1.31
C ALA A 103 -21.47 -8.69 -0.10
N VAL A 104 -20.40 -9.36 -0.53
CA VAL A 104 -20.28 -10.02 -1.84
C VAL A 104 -20.42 -11.53 -1.64
N VAL A 105 -21.37 -12.14 -2.34
CA VAL A 105 -21.77 -13.55 -2.13
C VAL A 105 -20.59 -14.50 -2.27
N GLU A 106 -19.75 -14.31 -3.28
CA GLU A 106 -18.61 -15.16 -3.58
C GLU A 106 -17.54 -15.10 -2.48
N TRP A 107 -17.35 -13.94 -1.85
CA TRP A 107 -16.45 -13.83 -0.70
C TRP A 107 -17.08 -14.41 0.56
N ALA A 108 -18.39 -14.19 0.76
CA ALA A 108 -19.11 -14.67 1.92
C ALA A 108 -19.19 -16.21 1.98
N ASN A 109 -19.32 -16.87 0.82
CA ASN A 109 -19.36 -18.34 0.71
C ASN A 109 -18.00 -18.98 0.39
N GLY A 110 -16.92 -18.19 0.31
CA GLY A 110 -15.55 -18.67 0.09
C GLY A 110 -15.24 -19.12 -1.35
N THR A 111 -16.04 -18.75 -2.34
CA THR A 111 -15.81 -19.12 -3.76
C THR A 111 -15.13 -18.04 -4.60
N ALA A 112 -14.88 -16.85 -4.03
CA ALA A 112 -14.33 -15.71 -4.76
C ALA A 112 -13.06 -16.05 -5.55
N LEU A 113 -12.04 -16.63 -4.90
CA LEU A 113 -10.78 -16.89 -5.58
C LEU A 113 -10.95 -17.89 -6.74
N TRP A 114 -11.87 -18.85 -6.62
CA TRP A 114 -12.18 -19.77 -7.71
C TRP A 114 -12.68 -19.02 -8.95
N TYR A 115 -13.58 -18.05 -8.79
CA TYR A 115 -14.06 -17.25 -9.91
C TYR A 115 -12.96 -16.33 -10.48
N TRP A 116 -12.15 -15.71 -9.62
CA TRP A 116 -11.07 -14.82 -10.04
C TRP A 116 -10.04 -15.50 -10.94
N ILE A 117 -9.67 -16.76 -10.67
CA ILE A 117 -8.70 -17.47 -11.52
C ILE A 117 -9.28 -17.94 -12.86
N GLN A 118 -10.61 -17.96 -13.00
CA GLN A 118 -11.28 -18.29 -14.26
C GLN A 118 -11.56 -17.05 -15.12
N ASP A 119 -11.48 -15.83 -14.55
CA ASP A 119 -11.62 -14.59 -15.30
C ASP A 119 -10.43 -14.41 -16.26
N PRO A 120 -10.65 -14.27 -17.58
CA PRO A 120 -9.57 -14.12 -18.55
C PRO A 120 -8.65 -12.92 -18.29
N SER A 121 -9.16 -11.86 -17.65
CA SER A 121 -8.43 -10.63 -17.34
C SER A 121 -7.45 -10.82 -16.18
N PHE A 122 -7.70 -11.79 -15.31
CA PHE A 122 -6.95 -12.03 -14.08
C PHE A 122 -6.42 -13.45 -13.96
N ARG A 123 -6.55 -14.26 -15.01
CA ARG A 123 -6.10 -15.66 -14.99
C ARG A 123 -4.60 -15.74 -14.71
N PRO A 124 -4.18 -16.45 -13.64
CA PRO A 124 -2.76 -16.60 -13.35
C PRO A 124 -2.00 -17.38 -14.44
N PRO A 125 -0.66 -17.32 -14.45
CA PRO A 125 0.19 -18.22 -15.22
C PRO A 125 -0.08 -19.70 -14.89
N GLY A 126 0.04 -20.59 -15.88
CA GLY A 126 -0.33 -22.01 -15.77
C GLY A 126 0.11 -22.73 -14.48
N PRO A 127 1.38 -22.66 -14.05
CA PRO A 127 1.82 -23.28 -12.80
C PRO A 127 1.11 -22.75 -11.54
N LEU A 128 0.78 -21.45 -11.52
CA LEU A 128 0.07 -20.83 -10.39
C LEU A 128 -1.41 -21.18 -10.40
N VAL A 129 -2.03 -21.31 -11.58
CA VAL A 129 -3.42 -21.78 -11.70
C VAL A 129 -3.56 -23.16 -11.05
N TRP A 130 -2.69 -24.10 -11.41
CA TRP A 130 -2.73 -25.46 -10.84
C TRP A 130 -2.59 -25.44 -9.31
N LEU A 131 -1.66 -24.64 -8.77
CA LEU A 131 -1.46 -24.52 -7.33
C LEU A 131 -2.72 -23.96 -6.62
N ILE A 132 -3.33 -22.92 -7.20
CA ILE A 132 -4.53 -22.32 -6.64
C ILE A 132 -5.71 -23.28 -6.74
N GLU A 133 -5.89 -23.98 -7.87
CA GLU A 133 -6.92 -25.00 -8.05
C GLU A 133 -6.75 -26.15 -7.05
N ALA A 134 -5.52 -26.62 -6.82
CA ALA A 134 -5.25 -27.65 -5.82
C ALA A 134 -5.60 -27.20 -4.39
N ALA A 135 -5.30 -25.95 -4.03
CA ALA A 135 -5.71 -25.37 -2.75
C ALA A 135 -7.24 -25.25 -2.64
N GLN A 136 -7.91 -24.79 -3.71
CA GLN A 136 -9.36 -24.63 -3.77
C GLN A 136 -10.13 -25.95 -3.91
N GLY A 137 -9.46 -27.05 -4.25
CA GLY A 137 -10.06 -28.39 -4.35
C GLY A 137 -10.36 -29.05 -3.01
N SER A 138 -10.08 -28.39 -1.88
CA SER A 138 -10.35 -28.90 -0.53
C SER A 138 -11.05 -27.84 0.33
N LEU A 139 -11.96 -28.27 1.21
CA LEU A 139 -12.63 -27.35 2.14
C LEU A 139 -11.62 -26.52 2.97
N PHE A 140 -10.58 -27.18 3.48
CA PHE A 140 -9.55 -26.52 4.27
C PHE A 140 -8.82 -25.44 3.46
N GLY A 141 -8.38 -25.74 2.25
CA GLY A 141 -7.65 -24.78 1.42
C GLY A 141 -8.54 -23.63 0.94
N THR A 142 -9.79 -23.89 0.55
CA THR A 142 -10.77 -22.84 0.24
C THR A 142 -10.96 -21.89 1.41
N VAL A 143 -11.15 -22.43 2.61
CA VAL A 143 -11.33 -21.61 3.82
C VAL A 143 -10.07 -20.81 4.14
N ALA A 144 -8.92 -21.49 4.16
CA ALA A 144 -7.64 -20.89 4.51
C ALA A 144 -7.27 -19.75 3.54
N VAL A 145 -7.53 -19.91 2.25
CA VAL A 145 -7.16 -18.90 1.25
C VAL A 145 -8.16 -17.74 1.25
N ASN A 146 -9.46 -17.99 1.12
CA ASN A 146 -10.44 -16.90 1.00
C ASN A 146 -10.61 -16.13 2.31
N TYR A 147 -10.80 -16.82 3.43
CA TYR A 147 -10.93 -16.14 4.72
C TYR A 147 -9.58 -15.70 5.30
N GLY A 148 -8.47 -16.34 4.91
CA GLY A 148 -7.13 -15.89 5.27
C GLY A 148 -6.80 -14.51 4.68
N VAL A 149 -7.23 -14.23 3.44
CA VAL A 149 -7.14 -12.89 2.84
C VAL A 149 -7.84 -11.85 3.73
N MET A 150 -9.11 -12.08 4.06
CA MET A 150 -9.88 -11.15 4.90
C MET A 150 -9.31 -11.03 6.32
N ALA A 151 -8.82 -12.13 6.90
CA ALA A 151 -8.17 -12.12 8.20
C ALA A 151 -6.88 -11.30 8.20
N LEU A 152 -6.05 -11.43 7.15
CA LEU A 152 -4.84 -10.63 6.97
C LEU A 152 -5.15 -9.14 6.79
N GLU A 153 -6.22 -8.81 6.07
CA GLU A 153 -6.67 -7.42 5.90
C GLU A 153 -7.18 -6.83 7.22
N LEU A 154 -8.03 -7.55 7.98
CA LEU A 154 -8.47 -7.11 9.31
C LEU A 154 -7.28 -6.99 10.29
N PHE A 155 -6.33 -7.92 10.23
CA PHE A 155 -5.09 -7.83 10.99
C PHE A 155 -4.31 -6.57 10.61
N ALA A 156 -4.13 -6.28 9.32
CA ALA A 156 -3.47 -5.07 8.85
C ALA A 156 -4.18 -3.79 9.33
N ALA A 157 -5.52 -3.77 9.34
CA ALA A 157 -6.29 -2.67 9.90
C ALA A 157 -6.04 -2.50 11.42
N ALA A 158 -6.02 -3.61 12.17
CA ALA A 158 -5.81 -3.60 13.60
C ALA A 158 -4.40 -3.13 14.03
N LEU A 159 -3.39 -3.25 13.16
CA LEU A 159 -2.01 -2.82 13.46
C LEU A 159 -1.92 -1.33 13.85
N PHE A 160 -2.90 -0.51 13.49
CA PHE A 160 -3.02 0.90 13.90
C PHE A 160 -3.07 1.07 15.42
N PHE A 161 -3.68 0.11 16.13
CA PHE A 161 -3.82 0.12 17.59
C PHE A 161 -2.68 -0.62 18.30
N VAL A 162 -1.75 -1.21 17.55
CA VAL A 162 -0.71 -2.09 18.10
C VAL A 162 0.62 -1.34 18.19
N ARG A 163 1.46 -1.74 19.18
CA ARG A 163 2.81 -1.24 19.39
C ARG A 163 3.71 -1.34 18.13
N PRO A 164 4.64 -0.38 17.91
CA PRO A 164 5.50 -0.35 16.72
C PRO A 164 6.37 -1.59 16.46
N SER A 165 6.73 -2.34 17.51
CA SER A 165 7.54 -3.56 17.37
C SER A 165 6.81 -4.65 16.57
N ILE A 166 5.51 -4.85 16.82
CA ILE A 166 4.69 -5.82 16.09
C ILE A 166 4.48 -5.35 14.65
N ARG A 167 4.28 -4.05 14.42
CA ARG A 167 4.16 -3.49 13.06
C ARG A 167 5.39 -3.80 12.20
N THR A 168 6.58 -3.69 12.78
CA THR A 168 7.83 -4.01 12.09
C THR A 168 7.91 -5.49 11.71
N ILE A 169 7.43 -6.39 12.58
CA ILE A 169 7.39 -7.84 12.32
C ILE A 169 6.31 -8.18 11.27
N ALA A 170 5.19 -7.45 11.27
CA ALA A 170 4.09 -7.67 10.33
C ALA A 170 4.42 -7.21 8.90
N LEU A 171 5.33 -6.24 8.73
CA LEU A 171 5.69 -5.68 7.43
C LEU A 171 6.11 -6.74 6.39
N PRO A 172 7.07 -7.65 6.63
CA PRO A 172 7.43 -8.67 5.65
C PRO A 172 6.27 -9.60 5.30
N VAL A 173 5.41 -9.95 6.26
CA VAL A 173 4.24 -10.81 6.02
C VAL A 173 3.24 -10.12 5.08
N LEU A 174 2.94 -8.84 5.35
CA LEU A 174 1.99 -8.08 4.52
C LEU A 174 2.59 -7.72 3.15
N LEU A 175 3.89 -7.45 3.07
CA LEU A 175 4.57 -7.30 1.77
C LEU A 175 4.54 -8.58 0.95
N ALA A 176 4.80 -9.74 1.57
CA ALA A 176 4.70 -11.04 0.91
C ALA A 176 3.27 -11.31 0.43
N PHE A 177 2.26 -11.00 1.26
CA PHE A 177 0.86 -11.10 0.88
C PHE A 177 0.52 -10.29 -0.39
N HIS A 178 0.90 -9.01 -0.45
CA HIS A 178 0.67 -8.19 -1.64
C HIS A 178 1.53 -8.61 -2.84
N LEU A 179 2.75 -9.11 -2.61
CA LEU A 179 3.59 -9.65 -3.67
C LEU A 179 2.95 -10.90 -4.30
N CYS A 180 2.38 -11.79 -3.49
CA CYS A 180 1.63 -12.95 -3.99
C CYS A 180 0.48 -12.53 -4.91
N ILE A 181 -0.25 -11.46 -4.55
CA ILE A 181 -1.31 -10.90 -5.41
C ILE A 181 -0.72 -10.36 -6.71
N GLY A 182 0.35 -9.56 -6.64
CA GLY A 182 1.01 -9.00 -7.82
C GLY A 182 1.53 -10.07 -8.79
N VAL A 183 2.11 -11.14 -8.26
CA VAL A 183 2.63 -12.27 -9.04
C VAL A 183 1.50 -13.15 -9.61
N ALA A 184 0.47 -13.44 -8.82
CA ALA A 184 -0.62 -14.31 -9.26
C ALA A 184 -1.52 -13.63 -10.31
N PHE A 185 -1.78 -12.33 -10.17
CA PHE A 185 -2.77 -11.61 -10.98
C PHE A 185 -2.15 -10.57 -11.93
N GLY A 186 -0.83 -10.46 -11.99
CA GLY A 186 -0.14 -9.46 -12.81
C GLY A 186 -0.29 -8.01 -12.30
N LEU A 187 -0.75 -7.83 -11.06
CA LEU A 187 -1.09 -6.53 -10.47
C LEU A 187 0.13 -5.83 -9.85
N TRP A 188 1.12 -5.48 -10.68
CA TRP A 188 2.38 -4.87 -10.22
C TRP A 188 2.22 -3.44 -9.70
N SER A 189 1.39 -2.61 -10.36
CA SER A 189 1.02 -1.25 -9.91
C SER A 189 0.38 -1.28 -8.52
N PHE A 190 -0.55 -2.20 -8.31
CA PHE A 190 -1.17 -2.48 -7.02
C PHE A 190 -0.13 -2.86 -5.96
N PHE A 191 0.72 -3.85 -6.24
CA PHE A 191 1.77 -4.27 -5.30
C PHE A 191 2.67 -3.11 -4.88
N LEU A 192 3.18 -2.32 -5.84
CA LEU A 192 4.08 -1.20 -5.55
C LEU A 192 3.41 -0.12 -4.70
N SER A 193 2.15 0.20 -4.99
CA SER A 193 1.37 1.19 -4.25
C SER A 193 1.09 0.73 -2.82
N MET A 194 0.70 -0.54 -2.65
CA MET A 194 0.46 -1.15 -1.34
C MET A 194 1.76 -1.29 -0.54
N ALA A 195 2.89 -1.62 -1.18
CA ALA A 195 4.19 -1.70 -0.54
C ALA A 195 4.63 -0.33 0.00
N ALA A 196 4.47 0.75 -0.78
CA ALA A 196 4.76 2.10 -0.33
C ALA A 196 3.88 2.50 0.88
N LEU A 197 2.58 2.22 0.82
CA LEU A 197 1.65 2.45 1.93
C LEU A 197 2.07 1.68 3.18
N LEU A 198 2.39 0.39 3.05
CA LEU A 198 2.80 -0.48 4.16
C LEU A 198 4.09 0.00 4.82
N VAL A 199 5.07 0.44 4.04
CA VAL A 199 6.32 1.00 4.59
C VAL A 199 6.01 2.23 5.44
N LEU A 200 5.21 3.18 4.93
CA LEU A 200 4.83 4.39 5.66
C LEU A 200 3.96 4.10 6.88
N TYR A 201 3.11 3.09 6.81
CA TYR A 201 2.20 2.69 7.87
C TYR A 201 2.88 1.94 9.02
N LEU A 202 3.82 1.04 8.69
CA LEU A 202 4.38 0.09 9.65
C LEU A 202 5.77 0.50 10.17
N ARG A 203 6.50 1.37 9.44
CA ARG A 203 7.80 1.90 9.88
C ARG A 203 7.60 3.25 10.57
N VAL A 204 7.26 3.17 11.85
CA VAL A 204 7.15 4.35 12.72
C VAL A 204 8.53 4.97 12.96
N PRO A 205 8.74 6.27 12.66
CA PRO A 205 9.98 6.95 13.01
C PRO A 205 10.23 6.90 14.52
N ARG A 206 11.42 6.45 14.94
CA ARG A 206 11.82 6.53 16.35
C ARG A 206 12.29 7.96 16.63
N ILE A 207 11.79 8.56 17.71
CA ILE A 207 12.19 9.91 18.16
C ILE A 207 13.50 9.84 18.96
N ASP A 208 13.94 8.63 19.28
CA ASP A 208 14.90 8.27 20.30
C ASP A 208 16.00 7.38 19.73
N ARG A 209 17.07 8.03 19.23
CA ARG A 209 18.46 7.86 19.70
C ARG A 209 19.38 8.72 18.84
N THR A 210 20.03 9.67 19.49
CA THR A 210 21.30 10.26 19.07
C THR A 210 22.34 9.14 19.05
N ASP A 211 22.54 8.53 17.89
CA ASP A 211 23.81 7.91 17.53
C ASP A 211 24.50 8.85 16.54
#